data_AF-A0A6L6QNK3-F1
#
_entry.id   AF-A0A6L6QNK3-F1
#
_cell.length_a   1.000
_cell.length_b   1.000
_cell.length_c   1.000
_cell.angle_alpha   90.00
_cell.angle_beta   90.00
_cell.angle_gamma   90.00
#
_symmetry.space_group_name_H-M   'P 1'
#
loop_
_entity.id
_entity.type
_entity.pdbx_description
1 polymer ?
#
loop_
_entity_poly.entity_id
_entity_poly.type
_entity_poly.pdbx_seq_one_letter_code
_entity_poly.pdbx_strand_id
1 'polypeptide(L)'
;MRKLVILLAIAIYAAKVAGAQLKPDEVLIPVHVIVEQEPDHELWSQKAANATAKLRSKKACLSHGGTWERMGMRGNFGCNLPTPDAGKSCTSDNDCAMICTPVGEQIARFGHCSPSFNVFGCLRGMKDGVSTTAICID
;
A
#
# COMPACT_ATOMS: atom_id res chain seq x y z
N MET A 1 21.76 2.57 57.54
CA MET A 1 20.74 1.51 57.32
C MET A 1 19.41 2.03 56.75
N ARG A 2 18.90 3.21 57.12
CA ARG A 2 17.62 3.75 56.60
C ARG A 2 17.69 4.32 55.16
N LYS A 3 18.84 4.84 54.73
CA LYS A 3 19.06 5.37 53.36
C LYS A 3 19.23 4.26 52.29
N LEU A 4 19.69 3.06 52.68
CA LEU A 4 19.89 1.93 51.76
C LEU A 4 18.57 1.26 51.37
N VAL A 5 17.58 1.24 52.28
CA VAL A 5 16.24 0.67 52.06
C VAL A 5 15.39 1.57 51.14
N ILE A 6 15.56 2.90 51.23
CA ILE A 6 14.83 3.86 50.39
C ILE A 6 15.35 3.83 48.94
N LEU A 7 16.67 3.66 48.74
CA LEU A 7 17.26 3.53 47.40
C LEU A 7 16.86 2.23 46.69
N LEU A 8 16.73 1.12 47.43
CA LEU A 8 16.22 -0.14 46.87
C LEU A 8 14.73 -0.07 46.49
N ALA A 9 13.91 0.69 47.24
CA ALA A 9 12.49 0.86 46.92
C ALA A 9 12.26 1.73 45.66
N ILE A 10 13.10 2.72 45.40
CA ILE A 10 13.01 3.58 44.20
C ILE A 10 13.42 2.83 42.94
N ALA A 11 14.43 1.94 43.04
CA ALA A 11 14.83 1.09 41.92
C ALA A 11 13.72 0.12 41.47
N ILE A 12 12.89 -0.36 42.41
CA ILE A 12 11.74 -1.23 42.11
C ILE A 12 10.58 -0.42 41.50
N TYR A 13 10.43 0.87 41.84
CA TYR A 13 9.34 1.70 41.32
C TYR A 13 9.61 2.24 39.90
N ALA A 14 10.87 2.46 39.51
CA ALA A 14 11.22 2.92 38.16
C ALA A 14 11.03 1.85 37.07
N ALA A 15 10.99 0.56 37.43
CA ALA A 15 10.74 -0.52 36.47
C ALA A 15 9.24 -0.72 36.13
N LYS A 16 8.33 0.08 36.72
CA LYS A 16 6.87 -0.03 36.49
C LYS A 16 6.27 1.06 35.59
N VAL A 17 7.07 1.97 35.03
CA VAL A 17 6.61 2.98 34.05
C VAL A 17 7.16 2.64 32.67
N ALA A 18 6.64 1.56 32.11
CA ALA A 18 6.51 1.29 30.67
C ALA A 18 5.70 -0.01 30.58
N GLY A 19 4.42 0.08 30.95
CA GLY A 19 3.49 -1.04 30.83
C GLY A 19 3.24 -1.37 29.36
N ALA A 20 4.14 -2.16 28.77
CA ALA A 20 3.84 -3.05 27.67
C ALA A 20 4.00 -4.47 28.24
N GLN A 21 2.97 -4.95 28.93
CA GLN A 21 2.89 -6.32 29.40
C GLN A 21 2.62 -7.19 28.16
N LEU A 22 3.68 -7.78 27.58
CA LEU A 22 3.53 -8.79 26.54
C LEU A 22 2.75 -9.97 27.14
N LYS A 23 1.71 -10.41 26.43
CA LYS A 23 0.83 -11.50 26.89
C LYS A 23 1.61 -12.82 26.84
N PRO A 24 1.38 -13.74 27.79
CA PRO A 24 2.07 -15.04 27.87
C PRO A 24 1.82 -15.99 26.67
N ASP A 25 0.98 -15.60 25.72
CA ASP A 25 0.68 -16.36 24.49
C ASP A 25 1.37 -15.77 23.24
N GLU A 26 2.20 -14.73 23.39
CA GLU A 26 2.95 -14.15 22.28
C GLU A 26 4.17 -15.03 21.98
N VAL A 27 3.94 -16.01 21.10
CA VAL A 27 5.01 -16.85 20.57
C VAL A 27 5.98 -15.96 19.80
N LEU A 28 7.17 -15.74 20.37
CA LEU A 28 8.34 -15.26 19.64
C LEU A 28 8.78 -16.35 18.66
N ILE A 29 8.11 -16.41 17.52
CA ILE A 29 8.61 -17.19 16.40
C ILE A 29 9.48 -16.25 15.56
N PRO A 30 10.78 -16.53 15.34
CA PRO A 30 11.52 -15.89 14.26
C PRO A 30 11.08 -16.54 12.95
N VAL A 31 9.85 -16.27 12.52
CA VAL A 31 9.47 -16.59 11.14
C VAL A 31 9.81 -15.34 10.34
N HIS A 32 10.64 -15.51 9.33
CA HIS A 32 10.30 -14.91 8.04
C HIS A 32 8.96 -15.51 7.61
N VAL A 33 7.84 -15.15 8.27
CA VAL A 33 6.54 -15.47 7.71
C VAL A 33 6.56 -14.63 6.44
N ILE A 34 6.50 -15.30 5.30
CA ILE A 34 6.00 -14.68 4.08
C ILE A 34 4.54 -14.36 4.42
N VAL A 35 4.30 -13.31 5.23
CA VAL A 35 2.96 -12.82 5.50
C VAL A 35 2.55 -12.30 4.14
N GLU A 36 1.61 -13.02 3.55
CA GLU A 36 0.95 -12.64 2.34
C GLU A 36 0.41 -11.21 2.55
N GLN A 37 1.07 -10.21 1.94
CA GLN A 37 0.76 -8.80 2.17
C GLN A 37 -0.57 -8.48 1.51
N GLU A 38 -1.52 -7.96 2.27
CA GLU A 38 -2.82 -7.53 1.73
C GLU A 38 -2.66 -6.29 0.82
N PRO A 39 -3.38 -6.22 -0.31
CA PRO A 39 -3.36 -5.10 -1.24
C PRO A 39 -4.20 -3.92 -0.73
N ASP A 40 -3.70 -2.70 -0.94
CA ASP A 40 -4.42 -1.46 -0.62
C ASP A 40 -5.36 -1.04 -1.78
N HIS A 41 -6.33 -1.91 -2.06
CA HIS A 41 -7.29 -1.73 -3.16
C HIS A 41 -8.20 -0.51 -2.97
N GLU A 42 -8.42 -0.07 -1.73
CA GLU A 42 -9.13 1.16 -1.43
C GLU A 42 -8.32 2.37 -1.88
N LEU A 43 -7.02 2.45 -1.56
CA LEU A 43 -6.13 3.50 -2.03
C LEU A 43 -6.13 3.58 -3.56
N TRP A 44 -6.07 2.45 -4.25
CA TRP A 44 -6.08 2.43 -5.72
C TRP A 44 -7.39 3.00 -6.28
N SER A 45 -8.53 2.58 -5.72
CA SER A 45 -9.85 3.07 -6.10
C SER A 45 -9.97 4.58 -5.88
N GLN A 46 -9.48 5.09 -4.75
CA GLN A 46 -9.46 6.51 -4.43
C GLN A 46 -8.56 7.30 -5.39
N LYS A 47 -7.33 6.83 -5.65
CA LYS A 47 -6.39 7.48 -6.58
C LYS A 47 -6.98 7.60 -7.99
N ALA A 48 -7.56 6.54 -8.52
CA ALA A 48 -8.20 6.55 -9.85
C ALA A 48 -9.44 7.45 -9.90
N ALA A 49 -10.30 7.39 -8.87
CA ALA A 49 -11.48 8.25 -8.78
C ALA A 49 -11.08 9.72 -8.71
N ASN A 50 -10.08 10.07 -7.91
CA ASN A 50 -9.59 11.43 -7.75
C ASN A 50 -8.97 11.98 -9.05
N ALA A 51 -8.15 11.17 -9.73
CA ALA A 51 -7.53 11.55 -10.99
C ALA A 51 -8.56 11.87 -12.09
N THR A 52 -9.70 11.18 -12.07
CA THR A 52 -10.70 11.24 -13.17
C THR A 52 -12.02 11.92 -12.77
N ALA A 53 -12.14 12.42 -11.54
CA ALA A 53 -13.42 12.91 -10.96
C ALA A 53 -14.19 13.90 -11.85
N LYS A 54 -13.47 14.80 -12.54
CA LYS A 54 -14.01 15.83 -13.42
C LYS A 54 -14.04 15.43 -14.91
N LEU A 55 -13.51 14.27 -15.27
CA LEU A 55 -13.34 13.81 -16.66
C LEU A 55 -14.46 12.87 -17.08
N ARG A 56 -15.71 13.33 -16.96
CA ARG A 56 -16.91 12.53 -17.24
C ARG A 56 -17.31 12.50 -18.73
N SER A 57 -16.48 13.04 -19.63
CA SER A 57 -16.76 13.06 -21.06
C SER A 57 -15.51 12.72 -21.88
N LYS A 58 -15.72 12.16 -23.08
CA LYS A 58 -14.66 11.89 -24.05
C LYS A 58 -13.82 13.13 -24.34
N LYS A 59 -14.46 14.28 -24.58
CA LYS A 59 -13.76 15.54 -24.86
C LYS A 59 -12.83 15.96 -23.72
N ALA A 60 -13.33 15.92 -22.48
CA ALA A 60 -12.52 16.26 -21.30
C ALA A 60 -11.37 15.28 -21.10
N CYS A 61 -11.62 13.98 -21.28
CA CYS A 61 -10.55 12.98 -21.15
C CYS A 61 -9.41 13.21 -22.14
N LEU A 62 -9.75 13.38 -23.42
CA LEU A 62 -8.77 13.59 -24.48
C LEU A 62 -8.00 14.90 -24.31
N SER A 63 -8.64 15.98 -23.84
CA SER A 63 -7.95 17.25 -23.60
C SER A 63 -6.94 17.18 -22.44
N HIS A 64 -7.09 16.20 -21.55
CA HIS A 64 -6.16 15.92 -20.45
C HIS A 64 -5.12 14.84 -20.81
N GLY A 65 -5.04 14.43 -22.08
CA GLY A 65 -4.09 13.41 -22.54
C GLY A 65 -4.46 11.98 -22.15
N GLY A 66 -5.69 11.75 -21.69
CA GLY A 66 -6.20 10.42 -21.41
C GLY A 66 -6.76 9.70 -22.62
N THR A 67 -7.06 8.42 -22.44
CA THR A 67 -7.75 7.57 -23.41
C THR A 67 -9.20 7.35 -22.97
N TRP A 68 -10.15 7.54 -23.87
CA TRP A 68 -11.57 7.28 -23.62
C TRP A 68 -11.93 5.87 -24.09
N GLU A 69 -12.02 4.93 -23.15
CA GLU A 69 -12.14 3.50 -23.44
C GLU A 69 -13.15 2.80 -22.53
N ARG A 70 -13.40 1.52 -22.82
CA ARG A 70 -14.27 0.67 -21.99
C ARG A 70 -13.50 0.20 -20.77
N MET A 71 -14.05 0.45 -19.60
CA MET A 71 -13.45 0.16 -18.30
C MET A 71 -14.18 -1.00 -17.63
N GLY A 72 -13.43 -1.90 -16.99
CA GLY A 72 -13.96 -3.09 -16.34
C GLY A 72 -14.72 -4.04 -17.28
N MET A 73 -15.26 -5.11 -16.72
CA MET A 73 -16.09 -6.11 -17.39
C MET A 73 -17.48 -5.56 -17.70
N ARG A 74 -18.00 -4.63 -16.89
CA ARG A 74 -19.23 -3.89 -17.23
C ARG A 74 -19.09 -3.09 -18.52
N GLY A 75 -17.86 -2.73 -18.91
CA GLY A 75 -17.56 -2.10 -20.20
C GLY A 75 -18.11 -0.68 -20.35
N ASN A 76 -18.33 0.02 -19.23
CA ASN A 76 -18.74 1.41 -19.22
C ASN A 76 -17.60 2.28 -19.78
N PHE A 77 -17.95 3.31 -20.54
CA PHE A 77 -16.94 4.25 -21.01
C PHE A 77 -16.43 5.12 -19.85
N GLY A 78 -15.10 5.23 -19.76
CA GLY A 78 -14.43 6.05 -18.77
C GLY A 78 -13.14 6.66 -19.33
N CYS A 79 -12.49 7.47 -18.49
CA CYS A 79 -11.21 8.09 -18.83
C CYS A 79 -10.07 7.34 -18.15
N ASN A 80 -9.09 6.89 -18.94
CA ASN A 80 -7.82 6.36 -18.45
C ASN A 80 -6.72 7.40 -18.67
N LEU A 81 -6.19 7.99 -17.60
CA LEU A 81 -5.12 8.97 -17.67
C LEU A 81 -3.75 8.32 -17.52
N PRO A 82 -2.71 8.79 -18.23
CA PRO A 82 -1.34 8.40 -17.91
C PRO A 82 -0.94 8.93 -16.54
N THR A 83 -0.08 8.18 -15.85
CA THR A 83 0.55 8.66 -14.61
C THR A 83 1.81 9.47 -14.94
N PRO A 84 2.15 10.50 -14.14
CA PRO A 84 3.34 11.33 -14.36
C PRO A 84 4.66 10.62 -13.98
N ASP A 85 4.58 9.48 -13.30
CA ASP A 85 5.69 8.73 -12.75
C ASP A 85 5.82 7.31 -13.30
N ALA A 86 5.13 7.02 -14.41
CA ALA A 86 5.22 5.76 -15.14
C ALA A 86 6.67 5.24 -15.24
N GLY A 87 6.90 4.01 -14.76
CA GLY A 87 8.20 3.34 -14.85
C GLY A 87 9.20 3.70 -13.75
N LYS A 88 8.95 4.72 -12.91
CA LYS A 88 9.85 5.01 -11.78
C LYS A 88 9.89 3.84 -10.81
N SER A 89 11.08 3.54 -10.28
CA SER A 89 11.26 2.51 -9.25
C SER A 89 10.55 2.89 -7.96
N CYS A 90 9.93 1.91 -7.31
CA CYS A 90 9.16 2.10 -6.09
C CYS A 90 9.25 0.85 -5.19
N THR A 91 8.86 1.00 -3.93
CA THR A 91 8.80 -0.07 -2.92
C THR A 91 7.46 -0.16 -2.21
N SER A 92 6.62 0.86 -2.39
CA SER A 92 5.28 0.96 -1.84
C SER A 92 4.34 1.63 -2.85
N ASP A 93 3.06 1.29 -2.84
CA ASP A 93 2.06 2.00 -3.64
C ASP A 93 2.01 3.50 -3.33
N ASN A 94 2.40 3.91 -2.12
CA ASN A 94 2.50 5.32 -1.73
C ASN A 94 3.61 6.08 -2.45
N ASP A 95 4.60 5.39 -3.02
CA ASP A 95 5.68 6.01 -3.80
C ASP A 95 5.20 6.46 -5.19
N CYS A 96 4.02 6.00 -5.61
CA CYS A 96 3.48 6.21 -6.96
C CYS A 96 2.18 7.01 -6.95
N ALA A 97 1.93 7.74 -8.02
CA ALA A 97 0.66 8.41 -8.29
C ALA A 97 -0.52 7.41 -8.36
N MET A 98 -0.23 6.15 -8.73
CA MET A 98 -1.22 5.09 -8.84
C MET A 98 -0.81 3.83 -8.05
N ILE A 99 -0.23 2.83 -8.69
CA ILE A 99 0.15 1.53 -8.09
C ILE A 99 1.65 1.31 -8.31
N CYS A 100 2.34 0.73 -7.32
CA CYS A 100 3.69 0.23 -7.50
C CYS A 100 3.64 -1.24 -7.94
N THR A 101 3.82 -1.51 -9.24
CA THR A 101 3.68 -2.86 -9.79
C THR A 101 4.98 -3.66 -9.57
N PRO A 102 4.93 -4.83 -8.90
CA PRO A 102 6.11 -5.64 -8.63
C PRO A 102 6.82 -6.11 -9.90
N VAL A 103 8.15 -6.13 -9.88
CA VAL A 103 8.98 -6.71 -10.95
C VAL A 103 9.36 -8.14 -10.57
N GLY A 104 9.09 -9.10 -11.46
CA GLY A 104 9.41 -10.51 -11.26
C GLY A 104 8.29 -11.31 -10.58
N GLU A 105 8.64 -12.51 -10.11
CA GLU A 105 7.66 -13.49 -9.63
C GLU A 105 7.69 -13.64 -8.09
N GLN A 106 6.54 -13.34 -7.47
CA GLN A 106 6.09 -13.69 -6.11
C GLN A 106 6.76 -13.01 -4.91
N ILE A 107 8.05 -12.68 -4.98
CA ILE A 107 8.75 -11.92 -3.93
C ILE A 107 9.55 -10.82 -4.62
N ALA A 108 8.87 -9.75 -5.00
CA ALA A 108 9.53 -8.57 -5.54
C ALA A 108 10.05 -7.70 -4.40
N ARG A 109 11.29 -7.21 -4.51
CA ARG A 109 11.88 -6.21 -3.58
C ARG A 109 11.65 -4.76 -4.02
N PHE A 110 11.32 -4.59 -5.30
CA PHE A 110 11.02 -3.31 -5.89
C PHE A 110 10.00 -3.50 -7.03
N GLY A 111 9.31 -2.43 -7.36
CA GLY A 111 8.38 -2.34 -8.46
C GLY A 111 8.67 -1.17 -9.37
N HIS A 112 7.78 -0.98 -10.33
CA HIS A 112 7.69 0.23 -11.15
C HIS A 112 6.30 0.85 -11.02
N CYS A 113 6.23 2.18 -10.95
CA CYS A 113 4.96 2.88 -10.94
C CYS A 113 4.17 2.58 -12.23
N SER A 114 2.89 2.23 -12.08
CA SER A 114 2.01 1.84 -13.17
C SER A 114 1.92 2.95 -14.22
N PRO A 115 1.71 2.63 -15.50
CA PRO A 115 1.72 3.62 -16.58
C PRO A 115 0.49 4.53 -16.63
N SER A 116 -0.59 4.13 -15.96
CA SER A 116 -1.86 4.84 -16.00
C SER A 116 -2.66 4.66 -14.70
N PHE A 117 -3.70 5.47 -14.54
CA PHE A 117 -4.66 5.41 -13.43
C PHE A 117 -5.71 4.30 -13.57
N ASN A 118 -5.48 3.30 -14.44
CA ASN A 118 -6.40 2.19 -14.62
C ASN A 118 -6.31 1.21 -13.44
N VAL A 119 -7.44 1.02 -12.74
CA VAL A 119 -7.58 0.08 -11.61
C VAL A 119 -8.18 -1.27 -12.01
N PHE A 120 -8.63 -1.44 -13.24
CA PHE A 120 -9.36 -2.64 -13.62
C PHE A 120 -8.41 -3.79 -13.98
N GLY A 121 -8.85 -5.01 -13.70
CA GLY A 121 -8.09 -6.24 -13.89
C GLY A 121 -7.46 -6.75 -12.60
N CYS A 122 -6.62 -7.78 -12.74
CA CYS A 122 -5.91 -8.38 -11.61
C CYS A 122 -4.58 -7.66 -11.38
N LEU A 123 -4.48 -7.04 -10.21
CA LEU A 123 -3.42 -6.12 -9.86
C LEU A 123 -2.69 -6.61 -8.60
N ARG A 124 -1.38 -6.39 -8.60
CA ARG A 124 -0.53 -6.53 -7.41
C ARG A 124 0.16 -5.19 -7.17
N GLY A 125 0.17 -4.76 -5.92
CA GLY A 125 0.93 -3.61 -5.46
C GLY A 125 2.21 -4.04 -4.75
N MET A 126 2.84 -3.05 -4.13
CA MET A 126 3.97 -3.24 -3.24
C MET A 126 3.66 -2.56 -1.90
N LYS A 127 4.11 -3.18 -0.81
CA LYS A 127 4.06 -2.62 0.54
C LYS A 127 5.36 -2.94 1.25
N ASP A 128 6.06 -1.90 1.67
CA ASP A 128 7.33 -1.99 2.41
C ASP A 128 8.37 -2.92 1.76
N GLY A 129 8.48 -2.86 0.43
CA GLY A 129 9.43 -3.67 -0.34
C GLY A 129 9.02 -5.13 -0.52
N VAL A 130 7.75 -5.47 -0.28
CA VAL A 130 7.18 -6.80 -0.49
C VAL A 130 5.96 -6.69 -1.42
N SER A 131 5.85 -7.59 -2.38
CA SER A 131 4.67 -7.65 -3.27
C SER A 131 3.42 -8.12 -2.52
N THR A 132 2.29 -7.46 -2.75
CA THR A 132 1.00 -7.87 -2.21
C THR A 132 0.42 -9.07 -2.95
N THR A 133 -0.64 -9.66 -2.40
CA THR A 133 -1.50 -10.55 -3.19
C THR A 133 -2.11 -9.84 -4.37
N ALA A 134 -2.53 -10.64 -5.35
CA ALA A 134 -3.34 -10.16 -6.44
C ALA A 134 -4.78 -9.96 -5.97
N ILE A 135 -5.35 -8.81 -6.28
CA ILE A 135 -6.79 -8.56 -6.24
C ILE A 135 -7.27 -8.21 -7.64
N CYS A 136 -8.42 -8.75 -8.02
CA CYS A 136 -9.05 -8.44 -9.31
C CYS A 136 -10.18 -7.45 -9.09
N ILE A 137 -10.08 -6.28 -9.70
CA ILE A 137 -11.06 -5.19 -9.60
C ILE A 137 -11.82 -5.07 -10.91
N ASP A 138 -13.13 -4.87 -10.80
CA ASP A 138 -14.08 -4.75 -11.91
C ASP A 138 -14.97 -3.51 -11.89
#